data_AF-A0A2L1GNW0-F1
#
_entry.id   AF-A0A2L1GNW0-F1
#
_cell.length_a   1.000
_cell.length_b   1.000
_cell.length_c   1.000
_cell.angle_alpha   90.00
_cell.angle_beta   90.00
_cell.angle_gamma   90.00
#
_symmetry.space_group_name_H-M   'P 1'
#
loop_
_entity.id
_entity.type
_entity.pdbx_description
1 polymer ?
#
loop_
_entity_poly.entity_id
_entity_poly.type
_entity_poly.pdbx_seq_one_letter_code
_entity_poly.pdbx_strand_id
1 'polypeptide(L)'
;MRRFMDLIQVKKYLQERRAVTLKDVSTHFNQNADTVRPLLDTWVGKGKVKRVVGKSCGKGCCQCDPDTLEVYEWIGASIEGEGEKP
;
A
#
# COMPACT_ATOMS: atom_id res chain seq x y z
N MET A 1 8.20 -2.14 -26.35
CA MET A 1 8.44 -2.20 -24.90
C MET A 1 7.18 -1.84 -24.14
N ARG A 2 6.59 -2.78 -23.41
CA ARG A 2 5.56 -2.47 -22.40
C ARG A 2 6.29 -2.52 -21.07
N ARG A 3 6.64 -1.35 -20.50
CA ARG A 3 6.96 -1.27 -19.06
C ARG A 3 5.64 -1.51 -18.32
N PHE A 4 5.20 -2.76 -18.27
CA PHE A 4 4.17 -3.16 -17.35
C PHE A 4 4.84 -3.19 -15.98
N MET A 5 4.33 -2.36 -15.08
CA MET A 5 4.56 -2.52 -13.65
C MET A 5 4.25 -3.99 -13.30
N ASP A 6 5.27 -4.74 -12.93
CA ASP A 6 5.08 -6.14 -12.60
C ASP A 6 4.41 -6.24 -11.22
N LEU A 7 3.19 -6.77 -11.22
CA LEU A 7 2.37 -6.93 -10.01
C LEU A 7 3.08 -7.79 -8.94
N ILE A 8 4.01 -8.66 -9.35
CA ILE A 8 4.80 -9.51 -8.44
C ILE A 8 5.88 -8.67 -7.76
N GLN A 9 6.52 -7.72 -8.46
CA GLN A 9 7.48 -6.78 -7.85
C GLN A 9 6.83 -5.92 -6.78
N VAL A 10 5.66 -5.31 -7.09
CA VAL A 10 4.91 -4.50 -6.11
C VAL A 10 4.48 -5.35 -4.92
N LYS A 11 4.01 -6.57 -5.17
CA LYS A 11 3.67 -7.53 -4.12
C LYS A 11 4.88 -7.86 -3.23
N LYS A 12 6.03 -8.21 -3.80
CA LYS A 12 7.25 -8.52 -3.03
C LYS A 12 7.67 -7.33 -2.18
N TYR A 13 7.66 -6.13 -2.78
CA TYR A 13 7.97 -4.90 -2.07
C TYR A 13 7.04 -4.65 -0.86
N LEU A 14 5.73 -4.84 -1.05
CA LEU A 14 4.73 -4.79 0.02
C LEU A 14 4.99 -5.85 1.11
N GLN A 15 5.40 -7.06 0.73
CA GLN A 15 5.72 -8.13 1.67
C GLN A 15 6.98 -7.84 2.49
N GLU A 16 8.02 -7.30 1.86
CA GLU A 16 9.29 -6.96 2.51
C GLU A 16 9.12 -5.79 3.49
N ARG A 17 8.38 -4.76 3.09
CA ARG A 17 8.17 -3.56 3.91
C ARG A 17 7.04 -3.69 4.94
N ARG A 18 6.15 -4.69 4.78
CA ARG A 18 4.91 -4.92 5.56
C ARG A 18 3.88 -3.80 5.49
N ALA A 19 4.28 -2.54 5.54
CA ALA A 19 3.43 -1.37 5.35
C ALA A 19 4.20 -0.28 4.58
N VAL A 20 3.53 0.33 3.60
CA VAL A 20 4.12 1.36 2.75
C VAL A 20 3.11 2.47 2.48
N THR A 21 3.58 3.70 2.33
CA THR A 21 2.70 4.80 1.91
C THR A 21 2.53 4.80 0.39
N LEU A 22 1.43 5.37 -0.09
CA LEU A 22 1.22 5.56 -1.52
C LEU A 22 2.39 6.32 -2.16
N LYS A 23 2.88 7.34 -1.45
CA LYS A 23 4.05 8.12 -1.86
C LYS A 23 5.34 7.29 -1.96
N ASP A 24 5.63 6.44 -0.97
CA ASP A 24 6.85 5.60 -0.95
C ASP A 24 6.87 4.64 -2.14
N VAL A 25 5.74 3.97 -2.43
CA VAL A 25 5.61 3.10 -3.60
C VAL A 25 5.76 3.89 -4.89
N SER A 26 5.10 5.05 -4.99
CA SER A 26 5.18 5.93 -6.17
C SER A 26 6.62 6.36 -6.46
N THR A 27 7.35 6.80 -5.43
CA THR A 27 8.76 7.19 -5.56
C THR A 27 9.65 5.99 -5.87
N HIS A 28 9.45 4.84 -5.22
CA HIS A 28 10.28 3.64 -5.44
C HIS A 28 10.15 3.09 -6.86
N PHE A 29 8.93 3.02 -7.38
CA PHE A 29 8.66 2.55 -8.74
C PHE A 29 8.73 3.66 -9.80
N ASN A 30 9.03 4.90 -9.38
CA ASN A 30 9.03 6.09 -10.22
C ASN A 30 7.72 6.22 -11.03
N GLN A 31 6.58 5.99 -10.37
CA GLN A 31 5.22 6.07 -10.90
C GLN A 31 4.42 7.14 -10.18
N ASN A 32 3.33 7.58 -10.80
CA ASN A 32 2.40 8.50 -10.16
C ASN A 32 1.53 7.74 -9.14
N ALA A 33 1.23 8.38 -8.02
CA ALA A 33 0.26 7.93 -7.04
C ALA A 33 -1.07 7.56 -7.70
N ASP A 34 -1.58 8.35 -8.64
CA ASP A 34 -2.79 8.04 -9.40
C ASP A 34 -2.73 6.72 -10.19
N THR A 35 -1.53 6.28 -10.58
CA THR A 35 -1.30 5.00 -11.26
C THR A 35 -1.16 3.85 -10.27
N VAL A 36 -0.47 4.08 -9.15
CA VAL A 36 -0.20 3.07 -8.10
C VAL A 36 -1.45 2.78 -7.27
N ARG A 37 -2.28 3.79 -7.02
CA ARG A 37 -3.50 3.71 -6.21
C ARG A 37 -4.47 2.63 -6.71
N PRO A 38 -4.87 2.57 -8.00
CA PRO A 38 -5.74 1.49 -8.50
C PRO A 38 -5.06 0.12 -8.49
N LEU A 39 -3.73 0.05 -8.65
CA LEU A 39 -2.97 -1.20 -8.52
C LEU A 39 -3.05 -1.75 -7.10
N LEU A 40 -2.85 -0.90 -6.09
CA LEU A 40 -2.98 -1.29 -4.69
C LEU A 40 -4.43 -1.59 -4.32
N ASP A 41 -5.38 -0.82 -4.83
CA ASP A 41 -6.82 -1.03 -4.62
C ASP A 41 -7.28 -2.40 -5.15
N THR A 42 -6.70 -2.87 -6.27
CA THR A 42 -6.92 -4.24 -6.78
C THR A 42 -6.55 -5.31 -5.74
N TRP A 43 -5.49 -5.09 -4.95
CA TRP A 43 -5.09 -6.01 -3.87
C TRP A 43 -5.92 -5.82 -2.60
N VAL A 44 -6.41 -4.60 -2.35
CA VAL A 44 -7.37 -4.32 -1.28
C VAL A 44 -8.69 -5.05 -1.54
N GLY A 45 -9.21 -5.00 -2.77
CA GLY A 45 -10.40 -5.76 -3.18
C GLY A 45 -10.20 -7.28 -3.08
N LYS A 46 -8.96 -7.76 -3.24
CA LYS A 46 -8.60 -9.17 -3.01
C LYS A 46 -8.40 -9.55 -1.53
N GLY A 47 -8.46 -8.59 -0.61
CA GLY A 47 -8.21 -8.82 0.82
C GLY A 47 -6.76 -9.19 1.15
N LYS A 48 -5.78 -8.84 0.29
CA LYS A 48 -4.35 -9.08 0.55
C LYS A 48 -3.64 -7.87 1.13
N VAL A 49 -4.19 -6.68 0.88
CA VAL A 49 -3.69 -5.39 1.37
C VAL A 49 -4.82 -4.70 2.10
N LYS A 50 -4.50 -3.98 3.17
CA LYS A 50 -5.43 -3.14 3.90
C LYS A 50 -5.01 -1.68 3.71
N ARG A 51 -5.90 -0.88 3.15
CA ARG A 51 -5.71 0.58 3.09
C ARG A 51 -6.04 1.18 4.45
N VAL A 52 -5.06 1.83 5.05
CA VAL A 52 -5.17 2.58 6.29
C VAL A 52 -4.94 4.05 5.94
N VAL A 53 -6.02 4.83 5.94
CA VAL A 53 -5.92 6.28 5.78
C VAL A 53 -5.80 6.87 7.17
N GLY A 54 -4.65 7.46 7.50
CA GLY A 54 -4.47 8.17 8.74
C GLY A 54 -5.47 9.32 8.82
N LYS A 55 -6.31 9.34 9.85
CA LYS A 55 -7.18 10.51 10.12
C LYS A 55 -6.25 11.69 10.38
N SER A 56 -6.29 12.66 9.48
CA SER A 56 -5.59 13.93 9.61
C SER A 56 -5.85 14.52 10.99
N CYS A 57 -4.76 14.91 11.64
CA CYS A 57 -4.75 15.42 13.01
C CYS A 57 -5.77 16.55 13.16
N GLY A 58 -6.75 16.38 14.05
CA GLY A 58 -7.86 17.32 14.28
C GLY A 58 -7.49 18.67 14.92
N LYS A 59 -6.22 19.09 14.88
CA LYS A 59 -5.77 20.39 15.38
C LYS A 59 -4.61 20.92 14.52
N GLY A 60 -4.97 21.70 13.50
CA GLY A 60 -4.22 22.88 13.08
C GLY A 60 -2.73 22.74 12.74
N CYS A 61 -2.30 21.71 12.02
CA CYS A 61 -0.98 21.73 11.39
C CYS A 61 -1.08 21.49 9.88
N CYS A 62 -0.81 22.55 9.13
CA CYS A 62 -0.77 22.63 7.67
C CYS A 62 0.27 21.65 7.07
N GLN A 63 0.07 21.28 5.80
CA GLN A 63 1.00 20.55 4.92
C GLN A 63 1.11 19.02 5.06
N CYS A 64 0.08 18.32 5.56
CA CYS A 64 0.03 16.87 5.34
C CYS A 64 -0.51 16.56 3.94
N ASP A 65 0.38 16.19 3.02
CA ASP A 65 0.02 15.62 1.73
C ASP A 65 -0.83 14.34 1.93
N PRO A 66 -2.02 14.24 1.32
CA PRO A 66 -2.90 13.08 1.49
C PRO A 66 -2.21 11.76 1.08
N ASP A 67 -1.31 11.79 0.09
CA ASP A 67 -0.53 10.63 -0.34
C ASP A 67 0.43 10.08 0.72
N THR A 68 0.80 10.90 1.71
CA THR A 68 1.62 10.47 2.85
C THR A 68 0.78 9.90 3.99
N LEU A 69 -0.50 10.28 4.06
CA LEU A 69 -1.47 9.76 5.02
C LEU A 69 -2.10 8.44 4.57
N GLU A 70 -2.05 8.13 3.28
CA GLU A 70 -2.51 6.88 2.70
C GLU A 70 -1.45 5.78 2.84
N VAL A 71 -1.61 4.96 3.87
CA VAL A 71 -0.77 3.80 4.16
C VAL A 71 -1.46 2.54 3.65
N TYR A 72 -0.70 1.64 3.04
CA TYR A 72 -1.13 0.33 2.58
C TYR A 72 -0.34 -0.73 3.32
N GLU A 73 -1.06 -1.49 4.15
CA GLU A 73 -0.50 -2.57 4.95
C GLU A 73 -0.74 -3.92 4.27
N TRP A 74 0.31 -4.70 4.10
CA TRP A 74 0.23 -6.04 3.55
C TRP A 74 -0.21 -7.03 4.64
N ILE A 75 -1.45 -7.50 4.53
CA ILE A 75 -2.04 -8.50 5.44
C ILE A 75 -1.87 -9.93 4.94
N GLY A 76 -1.55 -10.12 3.65
CA GLY A 76 -1.46 -11.43 3.01
C GLY A 76 -0.15 -12.18 3.23
N ALA A 77 0.60 -11.91 4.30
CA ALA A 77 1.84 -12.62 4.63
C ALA A 77 1.62 -13.40 5.93
N SER A 78 1.11 -14.62 5.73
CA SER A 78 1.25 -15.83 6.55
C SER A 78 -0.06 -16.62 6.67
N ILE A 79 -0.74 -17.01 5.58
CA ILE A 79 -1.68 -18.15 5.68
C ILE A 79 -1.75 -18.93 4.35
N GLU A 80 -0.77 -19.82 4.16
CA GLU A 80 -1.08 -21.19 3.76
C GLU A 80 -0.66 -22.06 4.97
N GLY A 81 -1.53 -22.11 6.00
CA GLY A 81 -1.35 -22.90 7.23
C GLY A 81 -1.50 -22.12 8.56
N GLU A 82 -2.56 -22.48 9.31
CA GLU A 82 -2.77 -22.44 10.78
C GLU A 82 -2.52 -21.16 11.62
N GLY A 83 -3.51 -20.74 12.44
CA GLY A 83 -3.32 -19.67 13.43
C GLY A 83 -4.60 -19.16 14.11
N GLU A 84 -4.90 -19.77 15.24
CA GLU A 84 -5.93 -19.53 16.25
C GLU A 84 -6.13 -18.05 16.67
N LYS A 85 -7.38 -17.70 17.00
CA LYS A 85 -7.81 -16.38 17.49
C LYS A 85 -7.95 -16.42 19.02
N PRO A 86 -7.40 -15.49 19.81
CA PRO A 86 -7.81 -15.29 21.20
C PRO A 86 -9.20 -14.63 21.31
#